data_AF-A0A9E2P4T4-F1
#
_entry.id   AF-A0A9E2P4T4-F1
#
_cell.length_a   1.000
_cell.length_b   1.000
_cell.length_c   1.000
_cell.angle_alpha   90.00
_cell.angle_beta   90.00
_cell.angle_gamma   90.00
#
_symmetry.space_group_name_H-M   'P 1'
#
loop_
_entity.id
_entity.type
_entity.pdbx_description
1 polymer ?
#
loop_
_entity_poly.entity_id
_entity_poly.type
_entity_poly.pdbx_seq_one_letter_code
_entity_poly.pdbx_strand_id
1 'polypeptide(L)'
;MTDENDKTNDGAPQAPTGTPSQTGPRAPLSLKPRQAGSVSTGTVRQSFSHGRTKTVVVETKRRPGAVPGHQRPQGFDVAARRPETAAPQAPRPAAPSGPAGGRLSSEEQEARRRAIELATQAQAQRAQAAAAEQARRDQAAHEQAAAAAQIANAAQIEAAAARAAAE
;
A
#
# COMPACT_ATOMS: atom_id res chain seq x y z
N MET A 1 -40.64 -9.75 -55.66
CA MET A 1 -40.33 -8.31 -55.66
C MET A 1 -41.52 -7.60 -55.04
N THR A 2 -41.36 -7.20 -53.76
CA THR A 2 -42.14 -6.35 -52.82
C THR A 2 -42.01 -7.02 -51.45
N ASP A 3 -41.04 -6.63 -50.63
CA ASP A 3 -40.99 -5.54 -49.64
C ASP A 3 -41.36 -6.05 -48.23
N GLU A 4 -40.95 -5.31 -47.20
CA GLU A 4 -41.31 -5.45 -45.78
C GLU A 4 -40.45 -6.39 -44.91
N ASN A 5 -39.27 -5.88 -44.59
CA ASN A 5 -38.48 -6.28 -43.44
C ASN A 5 -39.10 -5.65 -42.17
N ASP A 6 -40.11 -6.30 -41.59
CA ASP A 6 -40.61 -5.99 -40.25
C ASP A 6 -39.69 -6.61 -39.19
N LYS A 7 -38.95 -5.76 -38.49
CA LYS A 7 -38.34 -6.10 -37.20
C LYS A 7 -38.61 -4.98 -36.21
N THR A 8 -39.80 -5.04 -35.62
CA THR A 8 -40.02 -4.56 -34.26
C THR A 8 -38.97 -5.15 -33.32
N ASN A 9 -38.15 -4.28 -32.73
CA ASN A 9 -37.55 -4.57 -31.43
C ASN A 9 -37.60 -3.29 -30.59
N ASP A 10 -38.72 -3.14 -29.90
CA ASP A 10 -38.95 -2.13 -28.89
C ASP A 10 -38.10 -2.41 -27.64
N GLY A 11 -37.41 -1.38 -27.15
CA GLY A 11 -37.17 -1.17 -25.72
C GLY A 11 -36.04 -1.94 -25.04
N ALA A 12 -34.82 -1.41 -25.10
CA ALA A 12 -33.84 -1.54 -24.02
C ALA A 12 -32.97 -0.26 -23.92
N PRO A 13 -32.69 0.27 -22.70
CA PRO A 13 -32.07 1.58 -22.54
C PRO A 13 -30.59 1.54 -22.95
N GLN A 14 -30.27 2.39 -23.93
CA GLN A 14 -28.94 2.60 -24.47
C GLN A 14 -28.06 3.25 -23.39
N ALA A 15 -26.96 2.56 -23.01
CA ALA A 15 -25.92 3.14 -22.17
C ALA A 15 -25.37 4.41 -22.85
N PRO A 16 -25.17 5.53 -22.14
CA PRO A 16 -24.63 6.73 -22.77
C PRO A 16 -23.13 6.55 -23.03
N THR A 17 -22.79 6.14 -24.24
CA THR A 17 -21.45 6.33 -24.82
C THR A 17 -21.28 7.82 -25.14
N GLY A 18 -20.92 8.61 -24.12
CA GLY A 18 -20.60 10.02 -24.28
C GLY A 18 -19.17 10.19 -24.81
N THR A 19 -19.03 10.52 -26.09
CA THR A 19 -17.82 11.13 -26.66
C THR A 19 -17.59 12.48 -25.95
N PRO A 20 -16.44 12.74 -25.32
CA PRO A 20 -16.26 14.01 -24.60
C PRO A 20 -16.01 15.16 -25.58
N SER A 21 -16.96 16.10 -25.67
CA SER A 21 -16.82 17.37 -26.40
C SER A 21 -15.56 18.14 -25.99
N GLN A 22 -14.85 18.67 -26.99
CA GLN A 22 -13.55 19.32 -26.88
C GLN A 22 -13.62 20.80 -26.42
N THR A 23 -14.78 21.34 -26.05
CA THR A 23 -14.95 22.80 -25.84
C THR A 23 -15.73 23.19 -24.57
N GLY A 24 -15.59 22.42 -23.48
CA GLY A 24 -16.12 22.79 -22.16
C GLY A 24 -15.24 22.26 -21.00
N PRO A 25 -15.41 22.77 -19.76
CA PRO A 25 -14.62 22.33 -18.62
C PRO A 25 -14.84 20.82 -18.40
N ARG A 26 -13.78 20.04 -18.62
CA ARG A 26 -13.82 18.58 -18.51
C ARG A 26 -14.11 18.19 -17.07
N ALA A 27 -15.03 17.24 -16.88
CA ALA A 27 -15.30 16.68 -15.56
C ALA A 27 -14.00 16.12 -14.94
N PRO A 28 -13.77 16.33 -13.63
CA PRO A 28 -12.56 15.85 -12.99
C PRO A 28 -12.51 14.33 -13.03
N LEU A 29 -11.38 13.78 -13.47
CA LEU A 29 -11.14 12.34 -13.48
C LEU A 29 -11.16 11.83 -12.03
N SER A 30 -12.21 11.09 -11.65
CA SER A 30 -12.28 10.41 -10.36
C SER A 30 -12.11 8.90 -10.58
N LEU A 31 -11.23 8.30 -9.77
CA LEU A 31 -11.04 6.85 -9.77
C LEU A 31 -12.16 6.21 -8.95
N LYS A 32 -12.91 5.29 -9.55
CA LYS A 32 -13.91 4.50 -8.84
C LYS A 32 -13.17 3.60 -7.83
N PRO A 33 -13.42 3.70 -6.51
CA PRO A 33 -12.70 2.91 -5.53
C PRO A 33 -12.94 1.43 -5.79
N ARG A 34 -11.86 0.70 -6.08
CA ARG A 34 -11.92 -0.75 -6.27
C ARG A 34 -12.18 -1.35 -4.89
N GLN A 35 -13.33 -2.01 -4.72
CA GLN A 35 -13.80 -2.51 -3.40
C GLN A 35 -12.81 -3.46 -2.72
N ALA A 36 -11.96 -4.15 -3.49
CA ALA A 36 -10.89 -4.98 -2.95
C ALA A 36 -9.53 -4.26 -3.06
N GLY A 37 -8.94 -3.91 -1.92
CA GLY A 37 -7.54 -3.47 -1.81
C GLY A 37 -7.29 -1.96 -1.87
N SER A 38 -8.31 -1.12 -2.13
CA SER A 38 -8.15 0.33 -2.07
C SER A 38 -8.22 0.82 -0.62
N VAL A 39 -7.21 1.57 -0.17
CA VAL A 39 -7.26 2.31 1.10
C VAL A 39 -8.20 3.51 0.98
N SER A 40 -8.92 3.84 2.06
CA SER A 40 -9.82 4.99 2.08
C SER A 40 -9.03 6.30 1.99
N THR A 41 -9.60 7.31 1.32
CA THR A 41 -9.00 8.65 1.23
C THR A 41 -8.76 9.20 2.63
N GLY A 42 -7.52 9.57 2.95
CA GLY A 42 -7.13 10.01 4.29
C GLY A 42 -6.55 8.91 5.18
N THR A 43 -6.34 7.69 4.66
CA THR A 43 -5.65 6.60 5.36
C THR A 43 -4.66 5.88 4.47
N VAL A 44 -3.57 5.38 5.05
CA VAL A 44 -2.54 4.60 4.34
C VAL A 44 -2.20 3.35 5.15
N ARG A 45 -1.88 2.23 4.48
CA ARG A 45 -1.31 1.05 5.14
C ARG A 45 0.19 1.28 5.33
N GLN A 46 0.61 1.44 6.58
CA GLN A 46 2.02 1.64 6.94
C GLN A 46 2.58 0.39 7.62
N SER A 47 3.80 0.02 7.26
CA SER A 47 4.54 -1.08 7.88
C SER A 47 5.33 -0.58 9.09
N PHE A 48 5.13 -1.22 10.25
CA PHE A 48 5.92 -1.00 11.45
C PHE A 48 7.00 -2.07 11.57
N SER A 49 8.19 -1.69 12.06
CA SER A 49 9.43 -2.51 12.14
C SER A 49 9.30 -3.89 12.80
N HIS A 50 8.17 -4.17 13.45
CA HIS A 50 7.84 -5.44 14.09
C HIS A 50 7.06 -6.41 13.18
N GLY A 51 7.10 -6.21 11.85
CA GLY A 51 6.45 -7.09 10.88
C GLY A 51 4.93 -6.95 10.78
N ARG A 52 4.38 -5.82 11.23
CA ARG A 52 2.93 -5.57 11.23
C ARG A 52 2.59 -4.39 10.34
N THR A 53 1.57 -4.55 9.50
CA THR A 53 0.98 -3.44 8.74
C THR A 53 -0.28 -2.94 9.44
N LYS A 54 -0.39 -1.64 9.70
CA LYS A 54 -1.61 -1.02 10.25
C LYS A 54 -2.12 0.06 9.31
N THR A 55 -3.40 0.39 9.45
CA THR A 55 -4.01 1.54 8.79
C THR A 55 -3.74 2.77 9.64
N VAL A 56 -3.05 3.75 9.08
CA VAL A 56 -2.71 5.02 9.75
C VAL A 56 -3.51 6.13 9.07
N VAL A 57 -4.15 6.98 9.87
CA VAL A 57 -4.84 8.18 9.37
C VAL A 57 -3.80 9.23 9.02
N VAL A 58 -3.95 9.83 7.85
CA VAL A 58 -3.10 10.95 7.42
C VAL A 58 -3.89 12.24 7.54
N GLU A 59 -3.32 13.22 8.24
CA GLU A 59 -3.88 14.57 8.29
C GLU A 59 -3.61 15.25 6.94
N THR A 60 -4.61 15.23 6.05
CA THR A 60 -4.49 15.91 4.76
C THR A 60 -4.91 17.37 4.89
N LYS A 61 -3.96 18.29 4.71
CA LYS A 61 -4.24 19.73 4.64
C LYS A 61 -5.26 20.00 3.52
N ARG A 62 -6.38 20.63 3.86
CA ARG A 62 -7.42 20.98 2.87
C ARG A 62 -6.86 22.00 1.89
N ARG A 63 -7.08 21.79 0.59
CA ARG A 63 -6.75 22.79 -0.44
C ARG A 63 -7.71 23.99 -0.29
N PRO A 64 -7.22 25.24 -0.37
CA PRO A 64 -8.10 26.42 -0.38
C PRO A 64 -9.11 26.30 -1.54
N GLY A 65 -10.40 26.51 -1.24
CA GLY A 65 -11.51 26.38 -2.21
C GLY A 65 -12.24 25.04 -2.22
N ALA A 66 -11.83 24.06 -1.41
CA ALA A 66 -12.56 22.79 -1.29
C ALA A 66 -13.83 22.94 -0.42
N VAL A 67 -15.02 22.82 -1.04
CA VAL A 67 -16.33 22.88 -0.36
C VAL A 67 -16.36 21.88 0.81
N PRO A 68 -16.63 22.32 2.06
CA PRO A 68 -16.75 21.43 3.20
C PRO A 68 -18.10 20.71 3.13
N GLY A 69 -18.10 19.43 2.74
CA GLY A 69 -19.32 18.63 2.71
C GLY A 69 -19.20 17.24 2.09
N HIS A 70 -18.18 16.96 1.27
CA HIS A 70 -18.08 15.68 0.56
C HIS A 70 -17.12 14.65 1.18
N GLN A 71 -16.65 14.87 2.41
CA GLN A 71 -15.99 13.83 3.18
C GLN A 71 -16.89 13.43 4.34
N ARG A 72 -17.83 12.53 4.04
CA ARG A 72 -18.46 11.71 5.07
C ARG A 72 -17.30 10.94 5.74
N PRO A 73 -17.03 11.08 7.04
CA PRO A 73 -16.07 10.20 7.70
C PRO A 73 -16.72 8.81 7.83
N GLN A 74 -16.69 8.03 6.74
CA GLN A 74 -16.91 6.59 6.81
C GLN A 74 -15.54 5.99 7.10
N GLY A 75 -15.05 6.13 8.34
CA GLY A 75 -13.66 5.84 8.66
C GLY A 75 -13.44 5.59 10.15
N PHE A 76 -13.80 4.37 10.57
CA PHE A 76 -13.32 3.63 11.74
C PHE A 76 -13.06 4.44 13.05
N ASP A 77 -14.04 4.42 13.95
CA ASP A 77 -13.85 4.76 15.36
C ASP A 77 -12.89 3.74 16.00
N VAL A 78 -11.60 4.09 16.13
CA VAL A 78 -10.61 3.29 16.88
C VAL A 78 -10.68 3.58 18.39
N ALA A 79 -11.57 4.49 18.81
CA ALA A 79 -11.66 4.98 20.18
C ALA A 79 -13.03 4.70 20.83
N ALA A 80 -13.38 3.42 20.98
CA ALA A 80 -14.33 3.01 22.01
C ALA A 80 -13.87 1.70 22.64
N ARG A 81 -12.92 1.78 23.60
CA ARG A 81 -12.89 0.76 24.65
C ARG A 81 -14.21 0.89 25.39
N ARG A 82 -15.16 0.01 25.10
CA ARG A 82 -16.33 -0.20 25.95
C ARG A 82 -15.79 -0.55 27.35
N PRO A 83 -16.10 0.19 28.43
CA PRO A 83 -15.88 -0.33 29.76
C PRO A 83 -16.80 -1.54 29.91
N GLU A 84 -16.22 -2.74 29.95
CA GLU A 84 -16.96 -3.91 30.36
C GLU A 84 -17.37 -3.72 31.82
N THR A 85 -18.66 -3.54 32.03
CA THR A 85 -19.27 -3.71 33.34
C THR A 85 -18.98 -5.14 33.79
N ALA A 86 -18.24 -5.28 34.89
CA ALA A 86 -17.88 -6.58 35.45
C ALA A 86 -19.14 -7.36 35.83
N ALA A 87 -19.48 -8.39 35.06
CA ALA A 87 -20.41 -9.41 35.50
C ALA A 87 -19.72 -10.30 36.55
N PRO A 88 -20.42 -10.71 37.63
CA PRO A 88 -19.84 -11.59 38.64
C PRO A 88 -19.46 -12.94 37.99
N GLN A 89 -18.19 -13.30 38.08
CA GLN A 89 -17.68 -14.56 37.55
C GLN A 89 -18.16 -15.72 38.44
N ALA A 90 -18.88 -16.68 37.85
CA ALA A 90 -19.09 -17.97 38.48
C ALA A 90 -17.74 -18.70 38.68
N PRO A 91 -17.56 -19.46 39.77
CA PRO A 91 -16.31 -20.17 40.03
C PRO A 91 -16.09 -21.23 38.94
N ARG A 92 -15.00 -21.06 38.17
CA ARG A 92 -14.56 -22.06 37.20
C ARG A 92 -13.80 -23.16 37.93
N PRO A 93 -13.99 -24.45 37.56
CA PRO A 93 -13.20 -25.53 38.12
C PRO A 93 -11.71 -25.33 37.80
N ALA A 94 -10.86 -25.61 38.78
CA ALA A 94 -9.41 -25.47 38.66
C ALA A 94 -8.90 -26.36 37.52
N ALA A 95 -8.16 -25.76 36.58
CA ALA A 95 -7.46 -26.50 35.54
C ALA A 95 -6.38 -27.38 36.18
N PRO A 96 -6.11 -28.59 35.63
CA PRO A 96 -5.07 -29.46 36.15
C PRO A 96 -3.72 -28.75 36.06
N SER A 97 -3.11 -28.52 37.22
CA SER A 97 -1.73 -28.08 37.34
C SER A 97 -0.84 -29.13 36.69
N GLY A 98 -0.34 -28.82 35.49
CA GLY A 98 0.82 -29.49 34.90
C GLY A 98 2.03 -29.47 35.85
N PRO A 99 3.09 -30.22 35.52
CA PRO A 99 4.16 -30.54 36.45
C PRO A 99 4.69 -29.29 37.15
N ALA A 100 4.84 -29.44 38.46
CA ALA A 100 5.00 -28.40 39.46
C ALA A 100 5.82 -27.18 38.99
N GLY A 101 5.18 -26.01 39.02
CA GLY A 101 5.89 -24.74 39.20
C GLY A 101 6.31 -23.99 37.93
N GLY A 102 5.65 -24.14 36.78
CA GLY A 102 5.69 -23.15 35.68
C GLY A 102 7.08 -22.73 35.17
N ARG A 103 8.13 -23.49 35.47
CA ARG A 103 9.53 -23.19 35.18
C ARG A 103 10.10 -24.35 34.39
N LEU A 104 10.67 -24.02 33.23
CA LEU A 104 11.37 -24.96 32.35
C LEU A 104 12.50 -25.64 33.13
N SER A 105 12.72 -26.94 32.88
CA SER A 105 13.91 -27.64 33.37
C SER A 105 15.19 -27.02 32.82
N SER A 106 16.34 -27.24 33.46
CA SER A 106 17.63 -26.66 33.04
C SER A 106 17.97 -27.01 31.59
N GLU A 107 17.70 -28.25 31.16
CA GLU A 107 17.93 -28.71 29.79
C GLU A 107 17.00 -28.01 28.79
N GLU A 108 15.72 -27.84 29.12
CA GLU A 108 14.79 -27.07 28.28
C GLU A 108 15.18 -25.59 28.18
N GLN A 109 15.71 -25.00 29.27
CA GLN A 109 16.22 -23.64 29.24
C GLN A 109 17.45 -23.51 28.33
N GLU A 110 18.35 -24.49 28.34
CA GLU A 110 19.51 -24.53 27.44
C GLU A 110 19.09 -24.70 25.98
N ALA A 111 18.15 -25.62 25.70
CA ALA A 111 17.59 -25.79 24.37
C ALA A 111 16.95 -24.49 23.85
N ARG A 112 16.21 -23.78 24.72
CA ARG A 112 15.64 -22.47 24.40
C ARG A 112 16.71 -21.42 24.10
N ARG A 113 17.79 -21.36 24.88
CA ARG A 113 18.92 -20.43 24.64
C ARG A 113 19.55 -20.69 23.28
N ARG A 114 19.88 -21.95 22.98
CA ARG A 114 20.46 -22.35 21.68
C ARG A 114 19.53 -22.03 20.51
N ALA A 115 18.22 -22.24 20.67
CA ALA A 115 17.24 -21.90 19.63
C ALA A 115 17.17 -20.39 19.35
N ILE A 116 17.22 -19.56 20.41
CA ILE A 116 17.23 -18.10 20.27
C ILE A 116 18.52 -17.63 19.59
N GLU A 117 19.67 -18.18 19.98
CA GLU A 117 20.96 -17.86 19.36
C GLU A 117 20.97 -18.21 17.87
N LEU A 118 20.52 -19.42 17.51
CA LEU A 118 20.43 -19.85 16.11
C LEU A 118 19.46 -18.97 15.30
N ALA A 119 18.29 -18.64 15.86
CA ALA A 119 17.34 -17.75 15.21
C ALA A 119 17.91 -16.34 15.00
N THR A 120 18.63 -15.82 15.99
CA THR A 120 19.28 -14.51 15.93
C THR A 120 20.37 -14.49 14.86
N GLN A 121 21.21 -15.53 14.79
CA GLN A 121 22.23 -15.67 13.75
C GLN A 121 21.61 -15.74 12.35
N ALA A 122 20.56 -16.55 12.17
CA ALA A 122 19.85 -16.67 10.89
C ALA A 122 19.16 -15.35 10.48
N GLN A 123 18.69 -14.56 11.44
CA GLN A 123 18.14 -13.22 11.16
C GLN A 123 19.24 -12.24 10.75
N ALA A 124 20.38 -12.24 11.43
CA ALA A 124 21.52 -11.40 11.09
C ALA A 124 22.06 -11.71 9.68
N GLN A 125 22.19 -12.99 9.34
CA GLN A 125 22.61 -13.43 8.00
C GLN A 125 21.64 -12.95 6.91
N ARG A 126 20.33 -13.09 7.13
CA ARG A 126 19.32 -12.58 6.18
C ARG A 126 19.36 -11.07 6.02
N ALA A 127 19.55 -10.33 7.12
CA ALA A 127 19.68 -8.87 7.08
C ALA A 127 20.94 -8.44 6.30
N GLN A 128 22.07 -9.12 6.52
CA GLN A 128 23.31 -8.86 5.77
C GLN A 128 23.16 -9.15 4.27
N ALA A 129 22.53 -10.28 3.92
CA ALA A 129 22.27 -10.63 2.52
C ALA A 129 21.37 -9.59 1.83
N ALA A 130 20.28 -9.17 2.50
CA ALA A 130 19.38 -8.15 1.98
C ALA A 130 20.07 -6.79 1.83
N ALA A 131 20.92 -6.39 2.79
CA ALA A 131 21.69 -5.16 2.70
C ALA A 131 22.71 -5.19 1.55
N ALA A 132 23.39 -6.32 1.34
CA ALA A 132 24.32 -6.50 0.24
C ALA A 132 23.60 -6.47 -1.13
N GLU A 133 22.43 -7.09 -1.23
CA GLU A 133 21.60 -7.03 -2.45
C GLU A 133 21.12 -5.61 -2.73
N GLN A 134 20.68 -4.88 -1.70
CA GLN A 134 20.27 -3.49 -1.84
C GLN A 134 21.44 -2.61 -2.29
N ALA A 135 22.62 -2.76 -1.68
CA ALA A 135 23.81 -2.02 -2.09
C ALA A 135 24.20 -2.28 -3.56
N ARG A 136 24.08 -3.53 -4.03
CA ARG A 136 24.31 -3.87 -5.44
C ARG A 136 23.28 -3.23 -6.36
N ARG A 137 22.00 -3.20 -5.96
CA ARG A 137 20.95 -2.52 -6.74
C ARG A 137 21.18 -1.02 -6.80
N ASP A 138 21.55 -0.41 -5.70
CA ASP A 138 21.82 1.02 -5.63
C ASP A 138 23.06 1.37 -6.48
N GLN A 139 24.13 0.57 -6.43
CA GLN A 139 25.29 0.72 -7.31
C GLN A 139 24.91 0.59 -8.78
N ALA A 140 24.17 -0.45 -9.16
CA ALA A 140 23.71 -0.62 -10.54
C ALA A 140 22.81 0.53 -11.01
N ALA A 141 21.94 1.05 -10.14
CA ALA A 141 21.10 2.20 -10.43
C ALA A 141 21.94 3.49 -10.60
N HIS A 142 22.96 3.68 -9.77
CA HIS A 142 23.90 4.79 -9.90
C HIS A 142 24.71 4.73 -11.20
N GLU A 143 25.20 3.56 -11.59
CA GLU A 143 25.91 3.35 -12.85
C GLU A 143 25.01 3.61 -14.06
N GLN A 144 23.77 3.10 -14.03
CA GLN A 144 22.79 3.37 -15.09
C GLN A 144 22.46 4.86 -15.19
N ALA A 145 22.29 5.55 -14.06
CA ALA A 145 22.04 6.99 -14.03
C ALA A 145 23.24 7.78 -14.57
N ALA A 146 24.47 7.38 -14.21
CA ALA A 146 25.70 8.00 -14.71
C ALA A 146 25.85 7.79 -16.23
N ALA A 147 25.61 6.59 -16.73
CA ALA A 147 25.64 6.30 -18.17
C ALA A 147 24.57 7.10 -18.94
N ALA A 148 23.34 7.17 -18.41
CA ALA A 148 22.27 7.97 -19.01
C ALA A 148 22.61 9.47 -19.03
N ALA A 149 23.24 9.98 -17.97
CA ALA A 149 23.68 11.38 -17.90
C ALA A 149 24.81 11.67 -18.92
N GLN A 150 25.76 10.75 -19.11
CA GLN A 150 26.80 10.88 -20.13
C GLN A 150 26.21 10.91 -21.55
N ILE A 151 25.27 10.01 -21.85
CA ILE A 151 24.57 9.97 -23.14
C ILE A 151 23.81 11.28 -23.37
N ALA A 152 23.08 11.77 -22.35
CA ALA A 152 22.35 13.03 -22.44
C ALA A 152 23.28 14.23 -22.67
N ASN A 153 24.43 14.27 -22.00
CA ASN A 153 25.43 15.33 -22.18
C ASN A 153 26.03 15.30 -23.60
N ALA A 154 26.43 14.11 -24.08
CA ALA A 154 26.93 13.95 -25.44
C ALA A 154 25.91 14.43 -26.50
N ALA A 155 24.63 14.06 -26.34
CA ALA A 155 23.56 14.51 -27.22
C ALA A 155 23.34 16.04 -27.17
N GLN A 156 23.51 16.67 -26.00
CA GLN A 156 23.44 18.13 -25.87
C GLN A 156 24.61 18.82 -26.58
N ILE A 157 25.82 18.29 -26.48
CA ILE A 157 27.01 18.81 -27.18
C ILE A 157 26.82 18.70 -28.69
N GLU A 158 26.35 17.55 -29.18
CA GLU A 158 26.08 17.35 -30.61
C GLU A 158 24.99 18.30 -31.12
N ALA A 159 23.88 18.44 -30.37
CA ALA A 159 22.81 19.37 -30.71
C ALA A 159 23.28 20.83 -30.71
N ALA A 160 24.16 21.22 -29.78
CA ALA A 160 24.74 22.56 -29.74
C ALA A 160 25.67 22.82 -30.94
N ALA A 161 26.51 21.84 -31.31
CA ALA A 161 27.37 21.92 -32.48
C ALA A 161 26.56 22.03 -33.78
N ALA A 162 25.49 21.25 -33.93
CA ALA A 162 24.61 21.30 -35.08
C ALA A 162 23.90 22.66 -35.23
N ARG A 163 23.51 23.29 -34.11
CA ARG A 163 22.93 24.65 -34.11
C ARG A 163 23.96 25.70 -34.52
N ALA A 164 25.18 25.62 -34.00
CA ALA A 164 26.26 26.55 -34.33
C ALA A 164 26.69 26.46 -35.81
N ALA A 165 26.54 25.30 -36.44
CA ALA A 165 26.83 25.13 -37.88
C ALA A 165 25.70 25.61 -38.81
N ALA A 166 24.50 25.87 -38.26
CA ALA A 166 23.33 26.34 -39.00
C ALA A 166 23.13 27.87 -38.94
N GLU A 167 23.93 28.56 -38.12
CA GLU A 167 24.02 30.03 -38.00
C GLU A 167 25.18 30.55 -38.83
#